data_AF-A0A7Y5N818-F1
#
_entry.id   AF-A0A7Y5N818-F1
#
_cell.length_a   1.000
_cell.length_b   1.000
_cell.length_c   1.000
_cell.angle_alpha   90.00
_cell.angle_beta   90.00
_cell.angle_gamma   90.00
#
_symmetry.space_group_name_H-M   'P 1'
#
loop_
_entity.id
_entity.type
_entity.pdbx_description
1 polymer ?
#
loop_
_entity_poly.entity_id
_entity_poly.type
_entity_poly.pdbx_seq_one_letter_code
_entity_poly.pdbx_strand_id
1 'polypeptide(L)'
;MTPPALGATYRLQLHKDFTFEDARRLVPYLKRLGVTHLYASPILKARPGSTHGYDVADPTVANPELGGEEARKRLVAEIAGAGLALLLDIVPNHMGTGSANPFWEDVLTHGPASRYASWFDIRWSGTAEPLQGRVLLPVLGDKLPAVIERRELGVALVDGRLRTTYFENQFPIDPATYPLVLERALAARRGAKERTAPRPGDVERLRTIAEALGSLPRRVRAHAEQRAARASELLDELATLLKKSAPLRRRVEAAAEGFARGAKGRERMLELVQAQPYRLAFWRSAQRLINYRRFFDINELIAL
;
A
#
# COMPACT_ATOMS: atom_id res chain seq x y z
N MET A 1 -5.25 37.41 -11.34
CA MET A 1 -5.68 38.35 -10.29
C MET A 1 -4.67 38.29 -9.16
N THR A 2 -4.29 39.43 -8.60
CA THR A 2 -3.42 39.51 -7.42
C THR A 2 -4.21 39.07 -6.19
N PRO A 3 -3.69 38.16 -5.33
CA PRO A 3 -4.38 37.77 -4.11
C PRO A 3 -4.61 38.99 -3.19
N PRO A 4 -5.72 39.03 -2.42
CA PRO A 4 -5.95 40.10 -1.45
C PRO A 4 -4.84 40.11 -0.39
N ALA A 5 -4.62 41.27 0.23
CA ALA A 5 -3.76 41.35 1.40
C ALA A 5 -4.27 40.41 2.50
N LEU A 6 -3.35 39.75 3.20
CA LEU A 6 -3.69 38.90 4.33
C LEU A 6 -4.33 39.74 5.44
N GLY A 7 -5.52 39.34 5.88
CA GLY A 7 -6.32 40.08 6.86
C GLY A 7 -6.94 39.13 7.87
N ALA A 8 -7.91 38.32 7.43
CA ALA A 8 -8.56 37.32 8.28
C ALA A 8 -8.59 35.96 7.59
N THR A 9 -8.23 34.91 8.33
CA THR A 9 -8.30 33.52 7.88
C THR A 9 -9.51 32.82 8.50
N TYR A 10 -10.14 31.90 7.76
CA TYR A 10 -11.19 31.02 8.28
C TYR A 10 -10.83 29.57 8.02
N ARG A 11 -10.60 28.79 9.09
CA ARG A 11 -10.19 27.39 8.99
C ARG A 11 -11.37 26.49 8.64
N LEU A 12 -11.24 25.71 7.57
CA LEU A 12 -12.15 24.64 7.21
C LEU A 12 -11.47 23.28 7.37
N GLN A 13 -12.15 22.39 8.10
CA GLN A 13 -11.77 20.99 8.27
C GLN A 13 -12.48 20.16 7.19
N LEU A 14 -11.76 19.83 6.12
CA LEU A 14 -12.32 19.07 5.00
C LEU A 14 -12.23 17.57 5.27
N HIS A 15 -13.32 16.85 5.03
CA HIS A 15 -13.42 15.39 5.10
C HIS A 15 -14.59 14.92 4.23
N LYS A 16 -14.84 13.62 4.16
CA LYS A 16 -15.90 13.04 3.31
C LYS A 16 -17.32 13.61 3.56
N ASP A 17 -17.59 14.13 4.76
CA ASP A 17 -18.89 14.70 5.14
C ASP A 17 -18.87 16.25 5.10
N PHE A 18 -17.74 16.86 4.73
CA PHE A 18 -17.59 18.29 4.45
C PHE A 18 -16.53 18.50 3.34
N THR A 19 -16.99 18.43 2.10
CA THR A 19 -16.16 18.29 0.89
C THR A 19 -15.73 19.62 0.28
N PHE A 20 -15.00 19.59 -0.85
CA PHE A 20 -14.71 20.81 -1.61
C PHE A 20 -15.99 21.53 -2.09
N GLU A 21 -17.05 20.79 -2.41
CA GLU A 21 -18.32 21.37 -2.86
C GLU A 21 -19.07 22.05 -1.71
N ASP A 22 -19.00 21.48 -0.50
CA ASP A 22 -19.59 22.10 0.69
C ASP A 22 -18.84 23.37 1.08
N ALA A 23 -17.50 23.32 1.06
CA ALA A 23 -16.66 24.51 1.24
C ALA A 23 -16.95 25.59 0.18
N ARG A 24 -17.18 25.19 -1.08
CA ARG A 24 -17.51 26.11 -2.18
C ARG A 24 -18.81 26.88 -1.90
N ARG A 25 -19.84 26.20 -1.40
CA ARG A 25 -21.13 26.82 -1.03
C ARG A 25 -21.01 27.84 0.10
N LEU A 26 -19.97 27.75 0.94
CA LEU A 26 -19.71 28.74 1.99
C LEU A 26 -18.99 30.01 1.51
N VAL A 27 -18.35 29.99 0.34
CA VAL A 27 -17.55 31.13 -0.14
C VAL A 27 -18.32 32.46 -0.12
N PRO A 28 -19.59 32.55 -0.59
CA PRO A 28 -20.36 33.80 -0.50
C PRO A 28 -20.61 34.26 0.93
N TYR A 29 -20.82 33.33 1.87
CA TYR A 29 -20.96 33.65 3.29
C TYR A 29 -19.66 34.18 3.88
N LEU A 30 -18.53 33.51 3.63
CA LEU A 30 -17.21 33.92 4.11
C LEU A 30 -16.83 35.31 3.59
N LYS A 31 -17.19 35.62 2.34
CA LYS A 31 -17.01 36.96 1.79
C LYS A 31 -17.81 38.02 2.56
N ARG A 32 -19.09 37.77 2.85
CA ARG A 32 -19.93 38.69 3.65
C ARG A 32 -19.45 38.84 5.09
N LEU A 33 -18.87 37.78 5.65
CA LEU A 33 -18.27 37.79 6.99
C LEU A 33 -17.01 38.66 7.07
N GLY A 34 -16.39 38.99 5.93
CA GLY A 34 -15.16 39.79 5.88
C GLY A 34 -13.87 38.99 5.92
N VAL A 35 -13.94 37.66 5.73
CA VAL A 35 -12.76 36.80 5.59
C VAL A 35 -11.99 37.21 4.32
N THR A 36 -10.66 37.18 4.35
CA THR A 36 -9.84 37.38 3.14
C THR A 36 -9.24 36.08 2.62
N HIS A 37 -8.98 35.12 3.51
CA HIS A 37 -8.38 33.83 3.18
C HIS A 37 -9.18 32.66 3.75
N LEU A 38 -9.58 31.73 2.90
CA LEU A 38 -10.04 30.42 3.35
C LEU A 38 -8.80 29.59 3.69
N TYR A 39 -8.69 29.13 4.94
CA TYR A 39 -7.60 28.26 5.38
C TYR A 39 -8.09 26.81 5.34
N ALA A 40 -7.65 26.03 4.36
CA ALA A 40 -8.07 24.64 4.21
C ALA A 40 -7.11 23.68 4.94
N SER A 41 -7.67 22.64 5.57
CA SER A 41 -6.92 21.42 5.95
C SER A 41 -6.27 20.76 4.73
N PRO A 42 -5.35 19.78 4.91
CA PRO A 42 -4.69 19.12 3.79
C PRO A 42 -5.68 18.54 2.78
N ILE A 43 -5.40 18.76 1.49
CA ILE A 43 -6.32 18.46 0.38
C ILE A 43 -5.85 17.31 -0.53
N LEU A 44 -4.63 16.83 -0.32
CA LEU A 44 -4.04 15.73 -1.09
C LEU A 44 -4.62 14.40 -0.60
N LYS A 45 -4.57 13.36 -1.44
CA LYS A 45 -5.14 12.05 -1.11
C LYS A 45 -4.51 11.50 0.17
N ALA A 46 -5.35 11.36 1.19
CA ALA A 46 -5.04 10.73 2.47
C ALA A 46 -5.46 9.26 2.47
N ARG A 47 -5.25 8.56 3.59
CA ARG A 47 -5.79 7.21 3.76
C ARG A 47 -7.34 7.24 3.69
N PRO A 48 -7.97 6.17 3.17
CA PRO A 48 -9.42 6.09 3.10
C PRO A 48 -10.08 6.31 4.47
N GLY A 49 -11.14 7.12 4.50
CA GLY A 49 -11.86 7.47 5.72
C GLY A 49 -11.16 8.46 6.64
N SER A 50 -10.04 9.07 6.23
CA SER A 50 -9.37 10.12 7.00
C SER A 50 -10.29 11.31 7.22
N THR A 51 -10.39 11.77 8.46
CA THR A 51 -11.19 12.95 8.84
C THR A 51 -10.37 14.24 8.91
N HIS A 52 -9.06 14.16 8.65
CA HIS A 52 -8.13 15.26 8.88
C HIS A 52 -7.12 15.51 7.75
N GLY A 53 -6.81 14.52 6.92
CA GLY A 53 -5.91 14.67 5.76
C GLY A 53 -4.40 14.63 6.03
N TYR A 54 -3.95 14.68 7.29
CA TYR A 54 -2.52 14.60 7.66
C TYR A 54 -1.81 13.28 7.33
N ASP A 55 -2.55 12.20 7.15
CA ASP A 55 -2.05 10.87 6.77
C ASP A 55 -2.02 10.71 5.24
N VAL A 56 -1.26 11.58 4.57
CA VAL A 56 -1.14 11.65 3.11
C VAL A 56 -0.67 10.31 2.55
N ALA A 57 -1.48 9.72 1.66
CA ALA A 57 -1.17 8.46 0.98
C ALA A 57 -0.64 8.70 -0.44
N ASP A 58 -1.07 9.77 -1.12
CA ASP A 58 -0.56 10.16 -2.42
C ASP A 58 -0.55 11.69 -2.58
N PRO A 59 0.64 12.32 -2.62
CA PRO A 59 0.76 13.76 -2.71
C PRO A 59 0.57 14.28 -4.16
N THR A 60 0.37 13.40 -5.14
CA THR A 60 0.27 13.79 -6.56
C THR A 60 -1.15 14.09 -7.02
N VAL A 61 -2.16 13.75 -6.21
CA VAL A 61 -3.57 13.90 -6.55
C VAL A 61 -4.37 14.51 -5.40
N ALA A 62 -5.39 15.29 -5.76
CA ALA A 62 -6.39 15.76 -4.80
C ALA A 62 -7.18 14.58 -4.22
N ASN A 63 -7.60 14.70 -2.96
CA ASN A 63 -8.30 13.63 -2.27
C ASN A 63 -9.65 13.29 -2.95
N PRO A 64 -9.85 12.05 -3.44
CA PRO A 64 -11.11 11.65 -4.07
C PRO A 64 -12.32 11.75 -3.12
N GLU A 65 -12.14 11.53 -1.81
CA GLU A 65 -13.23 11.64 -0.83
C GLU A 65 -13.68 13.09 -0.60
N LEU A 66 -12.87 14.08 -1.00
CA LEU A 66 -13.25 15.50 -0.99
C LEU A 66 -13.91 15.93 -2.31
N GLY A 67 -14.09 15.02 -3.27
CA GLY A 67 -14.61 15.29 -4.62
C GLY A 67 -13.55 15.34 -5.72
N GLY A 68 -12.27 15.13 -5.38
CA GLY A 68 -11.18 15.02 -6.34
C GLY A 68 -10.79 16.33 -7.04
N GLU A 69 -9.96 16.21 -8.08
CA GLU A 69 -9.27 17.33 -8.71
C GLU A 69 -10.23 18.34 -9.36
N GLU A 70 -11.31 17.88 -9.98
CA GLU A 70 -12.29 18.76 -10.61
C GLU A 70 -13.09 19.58 -9.59
N ALA A 71 -13.45 18.98 -8.45
CA ALA A 71 -14.09 19.73 -7.36
C ALA A 71 -13.13 20.72 -6.71
N ARG A 72 -11.85 20.36 -6.55
CA ARG A 72 -10.79 21.25 -6.08
C ARG A 72 -10.66 22.48 -6.98
N LYS A 73 -10.60 22.29 -8.31
CA LYS A 73 -10.54 23.39 -9.29
C LYS A 73 -11.76 24.31 -9.19
N ARG A 74 -12.97 23.76 -9.04
CA ARG A 74 -14.20 24.56 -8.86
C ARG A 74 -14.18 25.40 -7.58
N LEU A 75 -13.72 24.82 -6.46
CA LEU A 75 -13.55 25.57 -5.22
C LEU A 75 -12.55 26.72 -5.38
N VAL A 76 -11.39 26.46 -5.98
CA VAL A 76 -10.37 27.49 -6.21
C VAL A 76 -10.90 28.61 -7.11
N ALA A 77 -11.65 28.26 -8.17
CA ALA A 77 -12.27 29.25 -9.04
C ALA A 77 -13.31 30.12 -8.31
N GLU A 78 -14.14 29.52 -7.46
CA GLU A 78 -15.13 30.26 -6.63
C GLU A 78 -14.45 31.21 -5.65
N ILE A 79 -13.42 30.74 -4.93
CA ILE A 79 -12.62 31.55 -4.00
C ILE A 79 -12.04 32.76 -4.73
N ALA A 80 -11.41 32.54 -5.89
CA ALA A 80 -10.84 33.60 -6.71
C ALA A 80 -11.91 34.58 -7.24
N GLY A 81 -13.05 34.06 -7.70
CA GLY A 81 -14.18 34.86 -8.19
C GLY A 81 -14.80 35.75 -7.12
N ALA A 82 -14.78 35.32 -5.85
CA ALA A 82 -15.22 36.14 -4.71
C ALA A 82 -14.15 37.14 -4.22
N GLY A 83 -12.97 37.18 -4.84
CA GLY A 83 -11.84 37.99 -4.39
C GLY A 83 -11.30 37.56 -3.03
N LEU A 84 -11.39 36.26 -2.71
CA LEU A 84 -10.74 35.63 -1.57
C LEU A 84 -9.46 34.91 -2.05
N ALA A 85 -8.61 34.50 -1.11
CA ALA A 85 -7.48 33.61 -1.37
C ALA A 85 -7.60 32.29 -0.59
N LEU A 86 -6.84 31.28 -1.03
CA LEU A 86 -6.70 30.00 -0.36
C LEU A 86 -5.35 29.95 0.36
N LEU A 87 -5.38 29.74 1.69
CA LEU A 87 -4.23 29.33 2.48
C LEU A 87 -4.31 27.81 2.65
N LEU A 88 -3.30 27.09 2.20
CA LEU A 88 -3.31 25.62 2.20
C LEU A 88 -2.38 25.05 3.26
N ASP A 89 -2.93 24.17 4.10
CA ASP A 89 -2.17 23.30 4.99
C ASP A 89 -1.47 22.19 4.20
N ILE A 90 -0.16 22.00 4.43
CA ILE A 90 0.66 21.01 3.73
C ILE A 90 1.45 20.16 4.73
N VAL A 91 1.72 18.91 4.35
CA VAL A 91 2.30 17.90 5.25
C VAL A 91 3.59 17.33 4.65
N PRO A 92 4.71 18.07 4.73
CA PRO A 92 5.96 17.67 4.07
C PRO A 92 6.81 16.67 4.87
N ASN A 93 6.51 16.46 6.15
CA ASN A 93 7.36 15.65 7.02
C ASN A 93 7.12 14.14 6.87
N HIS A 94 5.89 13.72 6.61
CA HIS A 94 5.48 12.32 6.70
C HIS A 94 4.35 11.96 5.74
N MET A 95 4.16 10.66 5.55
CA MET A 95 3.06 10.05 4.81
C MET A 95 2.37 8.97 5.65
N GLY A 96 1.09 8.73 5.36
CA GLY A 96 0.32 7.62 5.90
C GLY A 96 0.80 6.29 5.31
N THR A 97 1.05 5.29 6.15
CA THR A 97 1.36 3.92 5.73
C THR A 97 0.09 3.12 5.41
N GLY A 98 0.28 1.97 4.76
CA GLY A 98 -0.78 1.04 4.39
C GLY A 98 -1.00 0.94 2.88
N SER A 99 -1.94 0.07 2.49
CA SER A 99 -2.15 -0.33 1.09
C SER A 99 -2.62 0.79 0.15
N ALA A 100 -3.17 1.87 0.71
CA ALA A 100 -3.58 3.03 -0.07
C ALA A 100 -2.41 3.93 -0.52
N ASN A 101 -1.22 3.76 0.08
CA ASN A 101 0.00 4.50 -0.25
C ASN A 101 0.84 3.67 -1.24
N PRO A 102 0.84 4.01 -2.55
CA PRO A 102 1.53 3.21 -3.57
C PRO A 102 3.05 3.24 -3.42
N PHE A 103 3.61 4.31 -2.84
CA PHE A 103 5.05 4.44 -2.61
C PHE A 103 5.51 3.51 -1.50
N TRP A 104 4.72 3.44 -0.42
CA TRP A 104 4.96 2.53 0.69
C TRP A 104 4.80 1.07 0.26
N GLU A 105 3.77 0.76 -0.54
CA GLU A 105 3.55 -0.56 -1.11
C GLU A 105 4.75 -1.03 -1.96
N ASP A 106 5.32 -0.15 -2.78
CA ASP A 106 6.50 -0.44 -3.60
C ASP A 106 7.74 -0.71 -2.71
N VAL A 107 7.92 0.06 -1.64
CA VAL A 107 8.98 -0.20 -0.62
C VAL A 107 8.77 -1.54 0.07
N LEU A 108 7.54 -1.88 0.46
CA LEU A 108 7.22 -3.18 1.05
C LEU A 108 7.30 -4.34 0.03
N THR A 109 7.31 -4.06 -1.27
CA THR A 109 7.45 -5.08 -2.33
C THR A 109 8.93 -5.33 -2.66
N HIS A 110 9.73 -4.27 -2.76
CA HIS A 110 11.10 -4.32 -3.29
C HIS A 110 12.20 -4.05 -2.25
N GLY A 111 11.86 -3.57 -1.06
CA GLY A 111 12.83 -3.23 -0.01
C GLY A 111 13.82 -2.16 -0.48
N PRO A 112 15.14 -2.32 -0.22
CA PRO A 112 16.17 -1.37 -0.67
C PRO A 112 16.27 -1.19 -2.20
N ALA A 113 15.65 -2.08 -2.98
CA ALA A 113 15.58 -1.97 -4.44
C ALA A 113 14.36 -1.18 -4.93
N SER A 114 13.51 -0.67 -4.03
CA SER A 114 12.43 0.24 -4.41
C SER A 114 13.00 1.58 -4.89
N ARG A 115 12.39 2.15 -5.94
CA ARG A 115 12.68 3.53 -6.39
C ARG A 115 12.34 4.59 -5.34
N TYR A 116 11.46 4.24 -4.40
CA TYR A 116 11.02 5.10 -3.30
C TYR A 116 11.73 4.77 -1.98
N ALA A 117 12.70 3.83 -1.96
CA ALA A 117 13.40 3.46 -0.73
C ALA A 117 14.13 4.63 -0.06
N SER A 118 14.57 5.63 -0.83
CA SER A 118 15.22 6.84 -0.34
C SER A 118 14.26 8.01 -0.10
N TRP A 119 12.97 7.83 -0.38
CA TRP A 119 11.95 8.83 -0.04
C TRP A 119 11.50 8.74 1.40
N PHE A 120 11.80 7.63 2.08
CA PHE A 120 11.42 7.42 3.46
C PHE A 120 12.68 7.27 4.31
N ASP A 121 12.64 7.84 5.51
CA ASP A 121 13.73 7.76 6.48
C ASP A 121 13.76 6.40 7.17
N ILE A 122 14.28 5.40 6.45
CA ILE A 122 14.42 4.00 6.88
C ILE A 122 15.89 3.67 7.04
N ARG A 123 16.25 3.15 8.21
CA ARG A 123 17.56 2.56 8.49
C ARG A 123 17.61 1.12 7.95
N TRP A 124 18.14 0.99 6.73
CA TRP A 124 18.29 -0.30 6.03
C TRP A 124 19.53 -1.11 6.46
N SER A 125 20.60 -0.45 6.90
CA SER A 125 21.88 -1.04 7.30
C SER A 125 22.23 -0.71 8.75
N GLY A 126 23.16 -1.46 9.34
CA GLY A 126 23.54 -1.27 10.74
C GLY A 126 22.43 -1.59 11.74
N THR A 127 21.39 -2.31 11.31
CA THR A 127 20.35 -2.89 12.16
C THR A 127 20.77 -4.29 12.58
N ALA A 128 20.37 -4.73 13.78
CA ALA A 128 20.60 -6.11 14.19
C ALA A 128 19.82 -7.06 13.28
N GLU A 129 20.42 -8.21 12.94
CA GLU A 129 19.68 -9.34 12.39
C GLU A 129 18.48 -9.64 13.31
N PRO A 130 17.27 -9.86 12.77
CA PRO A 130 16.94 -10.10 11.36
C PRO A 130 16.36 -8.89 10.60
N LEU A 131 16.70 -7.65 10.98
CA LEU A 131 16.20 -6.42 10.34
C LEU A 131 17.10 -5.87 9.24
N GLN A 132 18.23 -6.50 8.96
CA GLN A 132 19.13 -6.04 7.91
C GLN A 132 18.45 -6.11 6.54
N GLY A 133 18.37 -4.96 5.86
CA GLY A 133 17.68 -4.83 4.57
C GLY A 133 16.15 -5.00 4.64
N ARG A 134 15.53 -4.84 5.82
CA ARG A 134 14.09 -4.98 6.01
C ARG A 134 13.46 -3.84 6.79
N VAL A 135 12.16 -3.62 6.59
CA VAL A 135 11.34 -2.69 7.39
C VAL A 135 10.64 -3.45 8.51
N LEU A 136 10.73 -3.00 9.76
CA LEU A 136 9.90 -3.55 10.84
C LEU A 136 8.46 -3.02 10.73
N LEU A 137 7.46 -3.90 10.72
CA LEU A 137 6.04 -3.53 10.75
C LEU A 137 5.40 -4.00 12.06
N PRO A 138 5.23 -3.10 13.05
CA PRO A 138 4.69 -3.45 14.37
C PRO A 138 3.15 -3.53 14.36
N VAL A 139 2.59 -4.46 13.59
CA VAL A 139 1.14 -4.59 13.32
C VAL A 139 0.49 -5.81 13.95
N LEU A 140 1.28 -6.77 14.43
CA LEU A 140 0.73 -8.02 14.98
C LEU A 140 0.21 -7.80 16.40
N GLY A 141 -0.89 -8.45 16.75
CA GLY A 141 -1.46 -8.50 18.10
C GLY A 141 -0.65 -9.33 19.11
N ASP A 142 0.32 -10.13 18.64
CA ASP A 142 1.20 -10.97 19.45
C ASP A 142 2.53 -11.26 18.71
N LYS A 143 3.44 -12.02 19.30
CA LYS A 143 4.67 -12.49 18.66
C LYS A 143 4.36 -13.38 17.46
N LEU A 144 5.17 -13.24 16.40
CA LEU A 144 4.99 -13.94 15.13
C LEU A 144 4.75 -15.48 15.26
N PRO A 145 5.50 -16.24 16.09
CA PRO A 145 5.24 -17.68 16.25
C PRO A 145 3.83 -18.00 16.74
N ALA A 146 3.31 -17.23 17.72
CA ALA A 146 1.97 -17.43 18.28
C ALA A 146 0.88 -17.08 17.26
N VAL A 147 1.08 -16.00 16.50
CA VAL A 147 0.18 -15.60 15.40
C VAL A 147 0.10 -16.69 14.32
N ILE A 148 1.24 -17.27 13.92
CA ILE A 148 1.28 -18.39 12.97
C ILE A 148 0.63 -19.64 13.56
N GLU A 149 0.85 -19.92 14.85
CA GLU A 149 0.26 -21.06 15.55
C GLU A 149 -1.27 -21.03 15.52
N ARG A 150 -1.84 -19.84 15.77
CA ARG A 150 -3.28 -19.54 15.72
C ARG A 150 -3.84 -19.39 14.30
N ARG A 151 -2.98 -19.46 13.27
CA ARG A 151 -3.35 -19.34 11.84
C ARG A 151 -4.04 -18.02 11.49
N GLU A 152 -3.66 -16.95 12.18
CA GLU A 152 -4.18 -15.59 11.92
C GLU A 152 -3.51 -14.93 10.69
N LEU A 153 -2.35 -15.45 10.28
CA LEU A 153 -1.67 -15.09 9.05
C LEU A 153 -2.07 -16.02 7.90
N GLY A 154 -2.30 -15.43 6.73
CA GLY A 154 -2.68 -16.15 5.52
C GLY A 154 -2.10 -15.54 4.24
N VAL A 155 -2.54 -16.10 3.12
CA VAL A 155 -2.25 -15.59 1.78
C VAL A 155 -3.56 -15.49 1.02
N ALA A 156 -3.73 -14.41 0.27
CA ALA A 156 -4.88 -14.20 -0.59
C ALA A 156 -4.45 -13.72 -1.98
N LEU A 157 -5.26 -14.01 -2.99
CA LEU A 157 -5.14 -13.39 -4.31
C LEU A 157 -6.11 -12.20 -4.37
N VAL A 158 -5.57 -10.98 -4.43
CA VAL A 158 -6.34 -9.73 -4.48
C VAL A 158 -5.93 -8.98 -5.74
N ASP A 159 -6.89 -8.70 -6.61
CA ASP A 159 -6.68 -8.03 -7.90
C ASP A 159 -5.56 -8.66 -8.76
N GLY A 160 -5.49 -10.00 -8.75
CA GLY A 160 -4.48 -10.75 -9.50
C GLY A 160 -3.08 -10.77 -8.87
N ARG A 161 -2.91 -10.21 -7.67
CA ARG A 161 -1.63 -10.19 -6.93
C ARG A 161 -1.73 -11.00 -5.64
N LEU A 162 -0.67 -11.73 -5.30
CA LEU A 162 -0.60 -12.45 -4.03
C LEU A 162 -0.27 -11.47 -2.90
N ARG A 163 -1.00 -11.59 -1.80
CA ARG A 163 -0.88 -10.75 -0.60
C ARG A 163 -0.76 -11.61 0.64
N THR A 164 0.09 -11.20 1.57
CA THR A 164 0.04 -11.72 2.94
C THR A 164 -1.11 -11.04 3.66
N THR A 165 -1.93 -11.79 4.40
CA THR A 165 -3.08 -11.26 5.12
C THR A 165 -2.94 -11.46 6.63
N TYR A 166 -3.38 -10.47 7.40
CA TYR A 166 -3.52 -10.52 8.86
C TYR A 166 -4.78 -9.76 9.27
N PHE A 167 -5.87 -10.49 9.50
CA PHE A 167 -7.22 -9.93 9.62
C PHE A 167 -7.54 -9.01 8.43
N GLU A 168 -7.91 -7.75 8.68
CA GLU A 168 -8.17 -6.73 7.66
C GLU A 168 -6.91 -6.21 6.95
N ASN A 169 -5.72 -6.45 7.52
CA ASN A 169 -4.47 -5.94 6.96
C ASN A 169 -3.97 -6.83 5.81
N GLN A 170 -3.47 -6.18 4.77
CA GLN A 170 -2.87 -6.83 3.61
C GLN A 170 -1.50 -6.22 3.33
N PHE A 171 -0.53 -7.07 3.01
CA PHE A 171 0.84 -6.66 2.69
C PHE A 171 1.24 -7.26 1.34
N PRO A 172 2.00 -6.53 0.50
CA PRO A 172 2.51 -7.08 -0.73
C PRO A 172 3.47 -8.24 -0.43
N ILE A 173 3.59 -9.17 -1.37
CA ILE A 173 4.59 -10.23 -1.33
C ILE A 173 5.72 -9.85 -2.29
N ASP A 174 6.96 -10.07 -1.88
CA ASP A 174 8.11 -9.99 -2.76
C ASP A 174 7.86 -10.86 -4.00
N PRO A 175 7.88 -10.30 -5.22
CA PRO A 175 7.61 -11.06 -6.44
C PRO A 175 8.50 -12.30 -6.59
N ALA A 176 9.75 -12.24 -6.13
CA ALA A 176 10.69 -13.37 -6.14
C ALA A 176 10.29 -14.53 -5.21
N THR A 177 9.34 -14.31 -4.30
CA THR A 177 8.83 -15.32 -3.36
C THR A 177 7.45 -15.84 -3.75
N TYR A 178 6.86 -15.36 -4.85
CA TYR A 178 5.63 -15.90 -5.43
C TYR A 178 5.69 -17.42 -5.71
N PRO A 179 6.82 -18.00 -6.17
CA PRO A 179 6.93 -19.43 -6.42
C PRO A 179 6.53 -20.30 -5.22
N LEU A 180 6.82 -19.88 -3.99
CA LEU A 180 6.42 -20.61 -2.77
C LEU A 180 4.92 -20.93 -2.75
N VAL A 181 4.08 -20.02 -3.27
CA VAL A 181 2.63 -20.19 -3.38
C VAL A 181 2.23 -20.83 -4.72
N LEU A 182 2.80 -20.35 -5.83
CA LEU A 182 2.42 -20.79 -7.17
C LEU A 182 2.77 -22.26 -7.44
N GLU A 183 3.85 -22.78 -6.87
CA GLU A 183 4.20 -24.20 -6.98
C GLU A 183 3.14 -25.11 -6.37
N ARG A 184 2.46 -24.67 -5.29
CA ARG A 184 1.32 -25.42 -4.72
C ARG A 184 0.14 -25.44 -5.68
N ALA A 185 -0.11 -24.32 -6.37
CA ALA A 185 -1.09 -24.30 -7.43
C ALA A 185 -0.68 -25.31 -8.52
N LEU A 186 0.57 -25.27 -9.01
CA LEU A 186 1.09 -26.17 -10.05
C LEU A 186 1.09 -27.66 -9.65
N ALA A 187 1.28 -27.99 -8.37
CA ALA A 187 1.29 -29.35 -7.84
C ALA A 187 -0.13 -29.93 -7.60
N ALA A 188 -1.17 -29.10 -7.55
CA ALA A 188 -2.53 -29.58 -7.33
C ALA A 188 -2.96 -30.59 -8.42
N ARG A 189 -3.42 -31.78 -8.03
CA ARG A 189 -3.87 -32.81 -8.98
C ARG A 189 -5.02 -32.28 -9.85
N ARG A 190 -5.10 -32.75 -11.10
CA ARG A 190 -6.26 -32.50 -11.96
C ARG A 190 -7.52 -32.93 -11.20
N GLY A 191 -8.47 -32.02 -11.00
CA GLY A 191 -9.75 -32.35 -10.40
C GLY A 191 -10.47 -33.41 -11.24
N ALA A 192 -11.24 -34.29 -10.59
CA ALA A 192 -11.92 -35.44 -11.20
C ALA A 192 -12.93 -35.10 -12.33
N LYS A 193 -13.14 -33.80 -12.64
CA LYS A 193 -14.00 -33.33 -13.74
C LYS A 193 -13.17 -32.54 -14.76
N GLU A 194 -12.82 -33.15 -15.88
CA GLU A 194 -12.04 -32.57 -16.99
C GLU A 194 -12.52 -31.18 -17.43
N ARG A 195 -13.84 -30.92 -17.40
CA ARG A 195 -14.44 -29.63 -17.79
C ARG A 195 -14.10 -28.45 -16.86
N THR A 196 -13.50 -28.70 -15.70
CA THR A 196 -13.12 -27.67 -14.73
C THR A 196 -11.61 -27.50 -14.57
N ALA A 197 -10.81 -28.26 -15.32
CA ALA A 197 -9.36 -28.20 -15.26
C ALA A 197 -8.83 -27.01 -16.10
N PRO A 198 -7.75 -26.33 -15.65
CA PRO A 198 -7.03 -25.38 -16.50
C PRO A 198 -6.46 -26.06 -17.74
N ARG A 199 -6.39 -25.33 -18.86
CA ARG A 199 -5.77 -25.84 -20.09
C ARG A 199 -4.29 -26.10 -19.85
N PRO A 200 -3.69 -27.16 -20.44
CA PRO A 200 -2.27 -27.45 -20.27
C PRO A 200 -1.35 -26.26 -20.57
N GLY A 201 -1.63 -25.49 -21.63
CA GLY A 201 -0.86 -24.29 -21.98
C GLY A 201 -0.96 -23.16 -20.95
N ASP A 202 -2.11 -23.00 -20.27
CA ASP A 202 -2.25 -22.00 -19.19
C ASP A 202 -1.41 -22.41 -17.97
N VAL A 203 -1.32 -23.71 -17.67
CA VAL A 203 -0.50 -24.27 -16.58
C VAL A 203 1.00 -24.12 -16.90
N GLU A 204 1.39 -24.40 -18.15
CA GLU A 204 2.76 -24.19 -18.60
C GLU A 204 3.17 -22.73 -18.48
N ARG A 205 2.30 -21.81 -18.91
CA ARG A 205 2.56 -20.38 -18.79
C ARG A 205 2.72 -19.94 -17.33
N LEU A 206 1.88 -20.44 -16.42
CA LEU A 206 2.04 -20.17 -14.99
C LEU A 206 3.38 -20.67 -14.45
N ARG A 207 3.87 -21.83 -14.91
CA ARG A 207 5.19 -22.35 -14.55
C ARG A 207 6.30 -21.42 -15.02
N THR A 208 6.29 -21.01 -16.28
CA THR A 208 7.27 -20.05 -16.82
C THR A 208 7.28 -18.73 -16.05
N ILE A 209 6.10 -18.20 -15.70
CA ILE A 209 6.00 -16.99 -14.88
C ILE A 209 6.59 -17.21 -13.49
N ALA A 210 6.27 -18.34 -12.83
CA ALA A 210 6.80 -18.64 -11.50
C ALA A 210 8.34 -18.77 -11.53
N GLU A 211 8.92 -19.49 -12.48
CA GLU A 211 10.37 -19.61 -12.65
C GLU A 211 11.04 -18.25 -12.91
N ALA A 212 10.43 -17.41 -13.74
CA ALA A 212 10.94 -16.07 -14.04
C ALA A 212 10.84 -15.13 -12.82
N LEU A 213 9.79 -15.26 -12.01
CA LEU A 213 9.66 -14.52 -10.75
C LEU A 213 10.75 -14.96 -9.77
N GLY A 214 10.95 -16.27 -9.59
CA GLY A 214 11.97 -16.82 -8.69
C GLY A 214 13.42 -16.46 -9.07
N SER A 215 13.66 -16.10 -10.33
CA SER A 215 14.97 -15.65 -10.83
C SER A 215 15.16 -14.12 -10.84
N LEU A 216 14.23 -13.35 -10.27
CA LEU A 216 14.37 -11.90 -10.18
C LEU A 216 15.68 -11.48 -9.46
N PRO A 217 16.35 -10.40 -9.91
CA PRO A 217 17.57 -9.90 -9.26
C PRO A 217 17.38 -9.61 -7.78
N ARG A 218 18.47 -9.66 -7.00
CA ARG A 218 18.43 -9.37 -5.55
C ARG A 218 17.91 -7.97 -5.24
N ARG A 219 17.35 -7.78 -4.04
CA ARG A 219 16.84 -6.50 -3.51
C ARG A 219 17.95 -5.51 -3.13
N VAL A 220 18.83 -5.19 -4.08
CA VAL A 220 19.89 -4.20 -3.91
C VAL A 220 19.70 -3.06 -4.90
N ARG A 221 20.14 -1.85 -4.52
CA ARG A 221 19.96 -0.64 -5.32
C ARG A 221 20.53 -0.76 -6.74
N ALA A 222 21.64 -1.49 -6.91
CA ALA A 222 22.26 -1.74 -8.21
C ALA A 222 21.35 -2.46 -9.22
N HIS A 223 20.35 -3.20 -8.76
CA HIS A 223 19.40 -3.92 -9.62
C HIS A 223 17.98 -3.37 -9.55
N ALA A 224 17.77 -2.19 -8.93
CA ALA A 224 16.45 -1.65 -8.65
C ALA A 224 15.57 -1.53 -9.91
N GLU A 225 16.07 -0.85 -10.94
CA GLU A 225 15.32 -0.60 -12.17
C GLU A 225 15.00 -1.90 -12.92
N GLN A 226 16.00 -2.74 -13.15
CA GLN A 226 15.82 -4.03 -13.83
C GLN A 226 14.84 -4.94 -13.09
N ARG A 227 14.97 -5.03 -11.76
CA ARG A 227 14.09 -5.84 -10.91
C ARG A 227 12.66 -5.30 -10.95
N ALA A 228 12.46 -4.00 -10.80
CA ALA A 228 11.14 -3.38 -10.80
C ALA A 228 10.44 -3.56 -12.15
N ALA A 229 11.13 -3.29 -13.26
CA ALA A 229 10.60 -3.46 -14.61
C ALA A 229 10.19 -4.92 -14.87
N ARG A 230 11.10 -5.88 -14.60
CA ARG A 230 10.83 -7.30 -14.82
C ARG A 230 9.73 -7.84 -13.91
N ALA A 231 9.69 -7.41 -12.64
CA ALA A 231 8.63 -7.80 -11.72
C ALA A 231 7.28 -7.26 -12.17
N SER A 232 7.18 -6.00 -12.61
CA SER A 232 5.94 -5.43 -13.12
C SER A 232 5.42 -6.22 -14.32
N GLU A 233 6.27 -6.46 -15.32
CA GLU A 233 5.94 -7.24 -16.51
C GLU A 233 5.36 -8.63 -16.15
N LEU A 234 6.06 -9.38 -15.31
CA LEU A 234 5.65 -10.74 -14.92
C LEU A 234 4.36 -10.75 -14.09
N LEU A 235 4.15 -9.77 -13.21
CA LEU A 235 2.93 -9.68 -12.40
C LEU A 235 1.72 -9.26 -13.24
N ASP A 236 1.91 -8.37 -14.22
CA ASP A 236 0.86 -7.96 -15.14
C ASP A 236 0.49 -9.10 -16.10
N GLU A 237 1.49 -9.89 -16.52
CA GLU A 237 1.29 -11.12 -17.27
C GLU A 237 0.51 -12.16 -16.45
N LEU A 238 0.88 -12.38 -15.19
CA LEU A 238 0.17 -13.27 -14.27
C LEU A 238 -1.28 -12.82 -14.11
N ALA A 239 -1.53 -11.54 -13.80
CA ALA A 239 -2.87 -11.00 -13.63
C ALA A 239 -3.71 -11.19 -14.92
N THR A 240 -3.11 -10.97 -16.08
CA THR A 240 -3.74 -11.19 -17.39
C THR A 240 -4.09 -12.66 -17.61
N LEU A 241 -3.18 -13.57 -17.29
CA LEU A 241 -3.39 -15.01 -17.39
C LEU A 241 -4.55 -15.47 -16.49
N LEU A 242 -4.57 -15.03 -15.23
CA LEU A 242 -5.62 -15.38 -14.27
C LEU A 242 -6.97 -14.77 -14.65
N LYS A 243 -6.98 -13.57 -15.26
CA LYS A 243 -8.21 -12.97 -15.80
C LYS A 243 -8.78 -13.77 -16.98
N LYS A 244 -7.91 -14.31 -17.85
CA LYS A 244 -8.31 -15.10 -19.02
C LYS A 244 -8.70 -16.54 -18.70
N SER A 245 -8.16 -17.13 -17.63
CA SER A 245 -8.38 -18.54 -17.27
C SER A 245 -8.98 -18.68 -15.87
N ALA A 246 -10.31 -18.63 -15.78
CA ALA A 246 -11.04 -18.81 -14.52
C ALA A 246 -10.72 -20.12 -13.78
N PRO A 247 -10.54 -21.29 -14.45
CA PRO A 247 -10.06 -22.49 -13.80
C PRO A 247 -8.68 -22.34 -13.15
N LEU A 248 -7.73 -21.67 -13.82
CA LEU A 248 -6.39 -21.43 -13.29
C LEU A 248 -6.44 -20.47 -12.11
N ARG A 249 -7.22 -19.40 -12.22
CA ARG A 249 -7.47 -18.44 -11.14
C ARG A 249 -7.97 -19.14 -9.88
N ARG A 250 -9.02 -19.95 -9.97
CA ARG A 250 -9.54 -20.73 -8.82
C ARG A 250 -8.48 -21.64 -8.20
N ARG A 251 -7.61 -22.21 -9.03
CA ARG A 251 -6.52 -23.09 -8.57
C ARG A 251 -5.45 -22.31 -7.79
N VAL A 252 -5.12 -21.09 -8.23
CA VAL A 252 -4.21 -20.19 -7.50
C VAL A 252 -4.86 -19.66 -6.22
N GLU A 253 -6.14 -19.27 -6.27
CA GLU A 253 -6.93 -18.85 -5.09
C GLU A 253 -6.96 -19.96 -4.03
N ALA A 254 -7.29 -21.20 -4.42
CA ALA A 254 -7.27 -22.34 -3.51
C ALA A 254 -5.88 -22.64 -2.92
N ALA A 255 -4.81 -22.45 -3.70
CA ALA A 255 -3.45 -22.61 -3.21
C ALA A 255 -3.07 -21.54 -2.18
N ALA A 256 -3.50 -20.29 -2.38
CA ALA A 256 -3.32 -19.18 -1.45
C ALA A 256 -4.13 -19.37 -0.16
N GLU A 257 -5.43 -19.63 -0.26
CA GLU A 257 -6.32 -19.89 0.89
C GLU A 257 -5.87 -21.10 1.72
N GLY A 258 -5.36 -22.13 1.05
CA GLY A 258 -4.80 -23.34 1.65
C GLY A 258 -3.34 -23.22 2.09
N PHE A 259 -2.69 -22.05 1.93
CA PHE A 259 -1.24 -21.91 2.11
C PHE A 259 -0.81 -22.21 3.54
N ALA A 260 -1.50 -21.61 4.52
CA ALA A 260 -1.25 -21.81 5.95
C ALA A 260 -1.90 -23.09 6.53
N ARG A 261 -2.62 -23.88 5.73
CA ARG A 261 -3.37 -25.09 6.18
C ARG A 261 -2.51 -26.37 6.15
N GLY A 262 -2.97 -27.41 6.87
CA GLY A 262 -2.31 -28.72 6.93
C GLY A 262 -1.05 -28.77 7.81
N ALA A 263 -0.40 -29.95 7.85
CA ALA A 263 0.71 -30.25 8.76
C ALA A 263 1.90 -29.29 8.60
N LYS A 264 2.32 -29.02 7.36
CA LYS A 264 3.42 -28.08 7.04
C LYS A 264 2.97 -26.63 6.82
N GLY A 265 1.73 -26.29 7.16
CA GLY A 265 1.16 -24.95 6.90
C GLY A 265 1.89 -23.83 7.67
N ARG A 266 2.27 -24.12 8.91
CA ARG A 266 2.99 -23.17 9.78
C ARG A 266 4.40 -22.90 9.26
N GLU A 267 5.13 -23.94 8.87
CA GLU A 267 6.48 -23.86 8.31
C GLU A 267 6.49 -23.01 7.03
N ARG A 268 5.56 -23.29 6.10
CA ARG A 268 5.43 -22.50 4.86
C ARG A 268 5.09 -21.04 5.12
N MET A 269 4.18 -20.77 6.06
CA MET A 269 3.83 -19.39 6.41
C MET A 269 5.05 -18.67 7.01
N LEU A 270 5.80 -19.34 7.88
CA LEU A 270 7.02 -18.80 8.48
C LEU A 270 8.09 -18.49 7.41
N GLU A 271 8.33 -19.44 6.50
CA GLU A 271 9.24 -19.27 5.37
C GLU A 271 8.86 -18.07 4.51
N LEU A 272 7.57 -17.98 4.13
CA LEU A 272 7.07 -16.87 3.32
C LEU A 272 7.28 -15.52 4.01
N VAL A 273 6.81 -15.35 5.26
CA VAL A 273 6.94 -14.05 5.96
C VAL A 273 8.39 -13.69 6.27
N GLN A 274 9.26 -14.68 6.46
CA GLN A 274 10.70 -14.46 6.66
C GLN A 274 11.45 -14.14 5.37
N ALA A 275 10.87 -14.34 4.19
CA ALA A 275 11.51 -13.98 2.93
C ALA A 275 11.24 -12.52 2.50
N GLN A 276 10.27 -11.85 3.15
CA GLN A 276 9.79 -10.52 2.77
C GLN A 276 10.80 -9.40 3.09
N PRO A 277 10.77 -8.28 2.35
CA PRO A 277 11.56 -7.08 2.65
C PRO A 277 11.03 -6.30 3.86
N TYR A 278 10.03 -6.84 4.54
CA TYR A 278 9.53 -6.36 5.81
C TYR A 278 9.48 -7.50 6.82
N ARG A 279 9.39 -7.13 8.10
CA ARG A 279 9.25 -8.05 9.23
C ARG A 279 8.03 -7.65 10.03
N LEU A 280 6.99 -8.48 9.98
CA LEU A 280 5.83 -8.34 10.86
C LEU A 280 6.24 -8.61 12.30
N ALA A 281 5.85 -7.72 13.22
CA ALA A 281 6.23 -7.79 14.62
C ALA A 281 5.06 -7.41 15.54
N PHE A 282 5.15 -7.84 16.79
CA PHE A 282 4.21 -7.48 17.84
C PHE A 282 4.20 -5.96 18.03
N TRP A 283 3.03 -5.33 18.02
CA TRP A 283 2.90 -3.86 18.06
C TRP A 283 3.62 -3.21 19.24
N ARG A 284 3.65 -3.88 20.41
CA ARG A 284 4.36 -3.38 21.61
C ARG A 284 5.89 -3.37 21.48
N SER A 285 6.44 -3.99 20.44
CA SER A 285 7.89 -3.99 20.19
C SER A 285 8.36 -2.74 19.43
N ALA A 286 7.43 -1.90 18.93
CA ALA A 286 7.73 -0.71 18.12
C ALA A 286 8.71 0.24 18.79
N GLN A 287 8.51 0.55 20.08
CA GLN A 287 9.31 1.54 20.81
C GLN A 287 10.81 1.23 20.86
N ARG A 288 11.19 -0.05 20.73
CA ARG A 288 12.58 -0.49 20.83
C ARG A 288 13.22 -0.86 19.49
N LEU A 289 12.41 -1.35 18.55
CA LEU A 289 12.94 -2.05 17.37
C LEU A 289 12.65 -1.32 16.05
N ILE A 290 11.82 -0.27 16.07
CA ILE A 290 11.45 0.42 14.84
C ILE A 290 12.68 1.02 14.16
N ASN A 291 12.82 0.77 12.87
CA ASN A 291 13.98 1.16 12.10
C ASN A 291 13.67 2.25 11.07
N TYR A 292 12.61 3.01 11.28
CA TYR A 292 12.29 4.18 10.47
C TYR A 292 11.82 5.33 11.37
N ARG A 293 12.06 6.58 10.93
CA ARG A 293 11.56 7.76 11.64
C ARG A 293 10.06 7.89 11.43
N ARG A 294 9.35 8.20 12.51
CA ARG A 294 7.90 8.42 12.55
C ARG A 294 7.56 9.87 12.87
N PHE A 295 6.31 10.24 12.66
CA PHE A 295 5.75 11.41 13.33
C PHE A 295 5.34 11.03 14.76
N PHE A 296 6.10 11.52 15.74
CA PHE A 296 6.00 11.10 17.15
C PHE A 296 6.05 9.58 17.30
N ASP A 297 5.11 8.98 18.04
CA ASP A 297 5.00 7.55 18.30
C ASP A 297 3.93 6.85 17.45
N ILE A 298 3.39 7.53 16.42
CA ILE A 298 2.34 7.03 15.53
C ILE A 298 2.97 6.11 14.47
N ASN A 299 2.66 4.81 14.52
CA ASN A 299 3.25 3.80 13.63
C ASN A 299 2.81 3.95 12.17
N GLU A 300 1.63 4.51 11.97
CA GLU A 300 0.96 4.70 10.69
C GLU A 300 1.47 5.93 9.93
N LEU A 301 2.39 6.72 10.51
CA LEU A 301 2.97 7.90 9.89
C LEU A 301 4.48 7.75 9.74
N ILE A 302 4.93 7.43 8.53
CA ILE A 302 6.35 7.30 8.21
C ILE A 302 6.91 8.62 7.70
N ALA A 303 8.07 9.01 8.21
CA ALA A 303 8.75 10.22 7.77
C ALA A 303 9.37 10.08 6.38
N LEU A 304 9.35 11.19 5.64
CA LEU A 304 10.08 11.38 4.39
C LEU A 304 11.56 11.68 4.66
#